data_AF-A0A4Y3RZB5-F1
#
_entry.id   AF-A0A4Y3RZB5-F1
#
_cell.length_a   1.000
_cell.length_b   1.000
_cell.length_c   1.000
_cell.angle_alpha   90.00
_cell.angle_beta   90.00
_cell.angle_gamma   90.00
#
_symmetry.space_group_name_H-M   'P 1'
#
loop_
_entity.id
_entity.type
_entity.pdbx_description
1 polymer ?
#
loop_
_entity_poly.entity_id
_entity_poly.type
_entity_poly.pdbx_seq_one_letter_code
_entity_poly.pdbx_strand_id
1 'polypeptide(L)'
;MWSYDQKTWVWNTELALGSINLKVDIAGPNVLYVRTVNKAGNISAPTTYLFYVRPRPGVDKPGDVTGDGFPDILAIDGAGNLRTYAGDATGDTDAWLPGAVDGDKPVAGGYWKDASGKPALISHSTDWFPGDGITDLIARMPDGKLYVYPGDGAGRFDMPAAWRSCSRQALGTLPPSPRSSPPRTPPATACRTPLRVPETPSGPSPDTREAAKLMSATGWTAKDIVGVRDISGDEVPDLLFRDNADLNRTLALRKGKPGPSGGADLNSLATASASEGAQDNTYATTGWGRAAIPMVLGTPDANGDGVPDFWAVNPIGHQYLMRGGTTQWLGDASGRDEDDWHTFLTIG
;
A
#
# COMPACT_ATOMS: atom_id res chain seq x y z
N MET A 1 13.88 -6.90 18.19
CA MET A 1 15.37 -6.85 18.18
C MET A 1 16.00 -8.21 18.56
N TRP A 2 16.32 -9.05 17.58
CA TRP A 2 17.14 -10.24 17.82
C TRP A 2 18.60 -9.83 17.94
N SER A 3 19.21 -10.00 19.12
CA SER A 3 20.66 -9.87 19.29
C SER A 3 21.28 -11.27 19.32
N TYR A 4 22.12 -11.58 18.35
CA TYR A 4 22.98 -12.75 18.40
C TYR A 4 24.32 -12.34 19.02
N ASP A 5 24.47 -12.57 20.31
CA ASP A 5 25.70 -12.29 21.06
C ASP A 5 26.50 -13.59 21.28
N GLN A 6 27.39 -13.92 20.34
CA GLN A 6 28.44 -14.91 20.62
C GLN A 6 29.68 -14.20 21.18
N LYS A 7 29.76 -14.11 22.51
CA LYS A 7 30.91 -13.53 23.24
C LYS A 7 32.23 -14.28 23.04
N THR A 8 32.23 -15.45 22.40
CA THR A 8 33.43 -16.29 22.22
C THR A 8 33.47 -16.91 20.84
N TRP A 9 34.13 -16.23 19.90
CA TRP A 9 34.68 -16.88 18.70
C TRP A 9 36.17 -17.13 18.93
N VAL A 10 36.60 -18.39 18.88
CA VAL A 10 38.03 -18.72 18.95
C VAL A 10 38.61 -18.48 17.57
N TRP A 11 39.37 -17.39 17.42
CA TRP A 11 40.08 -17.07 16.19
C TRP A 11 41.22 -18.08 15.98
N ASN A 12 40.95 -19.10 15.17
CA ASN A 12 41.99 -19.98 14.65
C ASN A 12 42.75 -19.20 13.57
N THR A 13 44.08 -19.26 13.56
CA THR A 13 45.03 -18.35 12.88
C THR A 13 45.08 -18.37 11.35
N GLU A 14 43.98 -18.63 10.67
CA GLU A 14 43.78 -18.33 9.25
C GLU A 14 42.48 -17.54 9.12
N LEU A 15 42.27 -16.77 8.05
CA LEU A 15 41.04 -15.99 7.80
C LEU A 15 39.81 -16.92 7.83
N ALA A 16 39.29 -17.19 9.02
CA ALA A 16 38.21 -18.12 9.24
C ALA A 16 36.93 -17.42 8.84
N LEU A 17 36.31 -17.90 7.77
CA LEU A 17 34.96 -17.51 7.39
C LEU A 17 34.02 -17.92 8.53
N GLY A 18 33.46 -16.93 9.23
CA GLY A 18 32.38 -17.15 10.18
C GLY A 18 31.05 -17.22 9.45
N SER A 19 30.28 -18.28 9.69
CA SER A 19 28.90 -18.40 9.20
C SER A 19 27.92 -18.30 10.36
N ILE A 20 26.88 -17.49 10.19
CA ILE A 20 25.75 -17.40 11.11
C ILE A 20 24.48 -17.84 10.36
N ASN A 21 23.69 -18.72 10.97
CA ASN A 21 22.36 -19.03 10.49
C ASN A 21 21.38 -18.08 11.17
N LEU A 22 20.74 -17.22 10.39
CA LEU A 22 19.74 -16.28 10.87
C LEU A 22 18.37 -16.71 10.38
N LYS A 23 17.39 -16.79 11.28
CA LYS A 23 15.99 -16.96 10.91
C LYS A 23 15.36 -15.57 10.94
N VAL A 24 14.95 -15.13 9.77
CA VAL A 24 14.11 -13.95 9.57
C VAL A 24 12.65 -14.37 9.55
N ASP A 25 11.80 -13.54 10.13
CA ASP A 25 10.35 -13.71 10.19
C ASP A 25 9.63 -12.95 9.07
N ILE A 26 10.21 -11.88 8.56
CA ILE A 26 9.65 -11.03 7.49
C ILE A 26 10.18 -11.34 6.09
N ALA A 27 9.31 -11.14 5.09
CA ALA A 27 9.71 -11.11 3.68
C ALA A 27 10.17 -9.69 3.27
N GLY A 28 10.84 -9.59 2.11
CA GLY A 28 11.33 -8.30 1.64
C GLY A 28 12.61 -7.83 2.39
N PRO A 29 12.78 -6.52 2.61
CA PRO A 29 14.06 -5.95 3.06
C PRO A 29 14.33 -6.26 4.53
N ASN A 30 15.48 -6.84 4.79
CA ASN A 30 15.97 -7.16 6.13
C ASN A 30 17.33 -6.51 6.35
N VAL A 31 17.55 -5.99 7.57
CA VAL A 31 18.79 -5.27 7.90
C VAL A 31 19.58 -6.01 8.98
N LEU A 32 20.78 -6.47 8.64
CA LEU A 32 21.72 -7.05 9.60
C LEU A 32 22.74 -5.99 10.05
N TYR A 33 22.74 -5.69 11.34
CA TYR A 33 23.75 -4.85 11.98
C TYR A 33 24.86 -5.72 12.59
N VAL A 34 26.08 -5.59 12.07
CA VAL A 34 27.26 -6.31 12.58
C VAL A 34 28.18 -5.35 13.30
N ARG A 35 28.53 -5.68 14.55
CA ARG A 35 29.48 -4.91 15.36
C ARG A 35 30.55 -5.83 15.90
N THR A 36 31.76 -5.31 16.06
CA THR A 36 32.83 -6.00 16.80
C THR A 36 32.92 -5.42 18.20
N VAL A 37 33.20 -6.28 19.18
CA VAL A 37 33.46 -5.89 20.57
C VAL A 37 34.88 -6.29 20.92
N ASN A 38 35.70 -5.35 21.39
CA ASN A 38 37.06 -5.67 21.80
C ASN A 38 37.10 -6.33 23.19
N LYS A 39 38.26 -6.83 23.62
CA LYS A 39 38.43 -7.48 24.93
C LYS A 39 38.09 -6.58 26.12
N ALA A 40 38.14 -5.25 25.95
CA ALA A 40 37.78 -4.28 26.98
C ALA A 40 36.27 -3.93 26.99
N GLY A 41 35.47 -4.53 26.10
CA GLY A 41 34.04 -4.27 25.97
C GLY A 41 33.69 -3.08 25.07
N ASN A 42 34.66 -2.45 24.40
CA ASN A 42 34.38 -1.33 23.50
C ASN A 42 33.75 -1.86 22.20
N ILE A 43 32.64 -1.24 21.80
CA ILE A 43 31.83 -1.64 20.64
C ILE A 43 32.19 -0.75 19.44
N SER A 44 32.41 -1.35 18.26
CA SER A 44 32.62 -0.60 17.02
C SER A 44 31.33 0.07 16.51
N ALA A 45 31.48 1.01 15.57
CA ALA A 45 30.36 1.39 14.72
C ALA A 45 29.79 0.15 14.01
N PRO A 46 28.46 0.08 13.79
CA PRO A 46 27.86 -1.02 13.04
C PRO A 46 28.25 -0.96 11.57
N THR A 47 28.53 -2.13 11.00
CA THR A 47 28.43 -2.37 9.56
C THR A 47 27.03 -2.88 9.27
N THR A 48 26.35 -2.24 8.33
CA THR A 48 24.95 -2.54 7.99
C THR A 48 24.89 -3.31 6.68
N TYR A 49 24.18 -4.43 6.67
CA TYR A 49 23.90 -5.22 5.49
C TYR A 49 22.39 -5.25 5.24
N LEU A 50 21.98 -4.76 4.07
CA LEU A 50 20.62 -4.92 3.57
C LEU A 50 20.56 -6.16 2.69
N PHE A 51 19.60 -7.04 2.94
CA PHE A 51 19.35 -8.21 2.11
C PHE A 51 17.85 -8.45 1.96
N TYR A 52 17.45 -9.22 0.96
CA TYR A 52 16.04 -9.46 0.64
C TYR A 52 15.67 -10.92 0.82
N VAL A 53 14.53 -11.13 1.46
CA VAL A 53 13.94 -12.46 1.68
C VAL A 53 12.76 -12.62 0.73
N ARG A 54 12.64 -13.81 0.15
CA ARG A 54 11.53 -14.09 -0.76
C ARG A 54 10.24 -14.33 0.02
N PRO A 55 9.09 -13.90 -0.54
CA PRO A 55 7.76 -14.25 -0.05
C PRO A 55 7.56 -15.76 0.09
N ARG A 56 6.64 -16.17 0.97
CA ARG A 56 6.23 -17.57 1.03
C ARG A 56 5.20 -17.86 -0.07
N PRO A 57 5.18 -19.07 -0.64
CA PRO A 57 4.05 -19.49 -1.47
C PRO A 57 2.80 -19.62 -0.61
N GLY A 58 1.67 -19.06 -1.05
CA GLY A 58 0.41 -19.16 -0.30
C GLY A 58 -0.60 -18.11 -0.71
N VAL A 59 -1.69 -18.05 0.05
CA VAL A 59 -2.66 -16.95 0.02
C VAL A 59 -2.29 -15.98 1.13
N ASP A 60 -2.25 -14.70 0.79
CA ASP A 60 -1.93 -13.63 1.72
C ASP A 60 -3.02 -13.48 2.78
N LYS A 61 -2.61 -13.08 3.98
CA LYS A 61 -3.56 -12.74 5.05
C LYS A 61 -4.04 -11.29 4.93
N PRO A 62 -5.11 -10.90 5.66
CA PRO A 62 -5.51 -9.50 5.69
C PRO A 62 -4.37 -8.55 6.05
N GLY A 63 -4.08 -7.61 5.15
CA GLY A 63 -3.04 -6.59 5.28
C GLY A 63 -1.65 -7.03 4.82
N ASP A 64 -1.42 -8.31 4.53
CA ASP A 64 -0.12 -8.87 4.14
C ASP A 64 0.09 -8.70 2.63
N VAL A 65 1.02 -7.85 2.22
CA VAL A 65 1.35 -7.63 0.81
C VAL A 65 2.69 -8.27 0.43
N THR A 66 3.46 -8.72 1.41
CA THR A 66 4.79 -9.33 1.22
C THR A 66 4.78 -10.86 1.31
N GLY A 67 3.65 -11.46 1.68
CA GLY A 67 3.42 -12.89 1.76
C GLY A 67 4.17 -13.56 2.91
N ASP A 68 4.42 -12.85 4.01
CA ASP A 68 5.11 -13.40 5.19
C ASP A 68 4.17 -13.82 6.32
N GLY A 69 2.88 -13.54 6.15
CA GLY A 69 1.79 -13.90 7.05
C GLY A 69 1.46 -12.84 8.08
N PHE A 70 2.02 -11.63 7.98
CA PHE A 70 1.78 -10.49 8.86
C PHE A 70 1.24 -9.28 8.08
N PRO A 71 0.40 -8.43 8.71
CA PRO A 71 -0.03 -7.19 8.08
C PRO A 71 1.13 -6.22 7.86
N ASP A 72 1.19 -5.64 6.66
CA ASP A 72 2.20 -4.68 6.24
C ASP A 72 1.64 -3.24 6.24
N ILE A 73 2.54 -2.25 6.15
CA ILE A 73 2.16 -0.84 6.05
C ILE A 73 2.54 -0.29 4.67
N LEU A 74 1.56 0.29 3.98
CA LEU A 74 1.77 1.08 2.77
C LEU A 74 1.71 2.57 3.07
N ALA A 75 2.69 3.33 2.61
CA ALA A 75 2.70 4.78 2.77
C ALA A 75 3.21 5.54 1.54
N ILE A 76 2.60 6.70 1.28
CA ILE A 76 3.07 7.64 0.26
C ILE A 76 3.94 8.70 0.94
N ASP A 77 5.23 8.73 0.61
CA ASP A 77 6.18 9.64 1.24
C ASP A 77 6.03 11.10 0.78
N GLY A 78 6.81 12.01 1.38
CA GLY A 78 6.85 13.44 1.02
C GLY A 78 7.06 13.70 -0.48
N ALA A 79 7.84 12.86 -1.16
CA ALA A 79 8.17 12.97 -2.57
C ALA A 79 7.17 12.25 -3.50
N GLY A 80 6.13 11.62 -2.95
CA GLY A 80 5.12 10.91 -3.73
C GLY A 80 5.58 9.54 -4.21
N ASN A 81 6.47 8.88 -3.48
CA ASN A 81 6.80 7.47 -3.68
C ASN A 81 5.90 6.61 -2.78
N LEU A 82 5.37 5.52 -3.31
CA LEU A 82 4.78 4.46 -2.51
C LEU A 82 5.89 3.60 -1.91
N ARG A 83 5.81 3.38 -0.60
CA ARG A 83 6.73 2.55 0.17
C ARG A 83 5.94 1.45 0.85
N THR A 84 6.51 0.26 0.85
CA THR A 84 5.99 -0.88 1.60
C THR A 84 6.94 -1.14 2.75
N TYR A 85 6.40 -1.15 3.96
CA TYR A 85 7.08 -1.49 5.20
C TYR A 85 6.56 -2.85 5.64
N ALA A 86 7.44 -3.85 5.60
CA ALA A 86 7.10 -5.20 6.04
C ALA A 86 6.87 -5.19 7.55
N GLY A 87 5.74 -5.73 8.00
CA GLY A 87 5.40 -5.87 9.40
C GLY A 87 5.83 -7.22 9.96
N ASP A 88 6.21 -7.27 11.23
CA ASP A 88 6.49 -8.54 11.92
C ASP A 88 5.39 -8.96 12.91
N ALA A 89 5.59 -10.11 13.56
CA ALA A 89 4.65 -10.66 14.54
C ALA A 89 4.38 -9.76 15.75
N THR A 90 5.25 -8.77 16.00
CA THR A 90 5.14 -7.81 17.10
C THR A 90 4.68 -6.43 16.65
N GLY A 91 4.45 -6.23 15.35
CA GLY A 91 4.06 -4.96 14.76
C GLY A 91 5.22 -4.01 14.52
N ASP A 92 6.46 -4.48 14.57
CA ASP A 92 7.64 -3.68 14.21
C ASP A 92 7.81 -3.64 12.68
N THR A 93 8.41 -2.55 12.18
CA THR A 93 8.84 -2.42 10.78
C THR A 93 10.31 -2.00 10.74
N ASP A 94 11.15 -2.70 9.97
CA ASP A 94 12.59 -2.41 9.94
C ASP A 94 13.01 -1.46 8.81
N ALA A 95 12.64 -1.82 7.59
CA ALA A 95 13.03 -1.11 6.37
C ALA A 95 11.86 -1.10 5.38
N TRP A 96 11.94 -0.19 4.42
CA TRP A 96 10.97 -0.13 3.33
C TRP A 96 11.57 -0.62 2.02
N LEU A 97 10.69 -1.12 1.15
CA LEU A 97 10.98 -1.34 -0.27
C LEU A 97 10.12 -0.41 -1.15
N PRO A 98 10.54 -0.11 -2.39
CA PRO A 98 9.70 0.61 -3.34
C PRO A 98 8.43 -0.18 -3.62
N GLY A 99 7.27 0.35 -3.20
CA GLY A 99 5.99 -0.32 -3.39
C GLY A 99 5.42 -0.16 -4.80
N ALA A 100 5.88 0.84 -5.57
CA ALA A 100 5.45 1.06 -6.94
C ALA A 100 6.58 0.78 -7.94
N VAL A 101 6.30 -0.05 -8.93
CA VAL A 101 7.26 -0.46 -9.96
C VAL A 101 6.74 -0.26 -11.38
N ASP A 102 7.65 -0.03 -12.32
CA ASP A 102 7.43 -0.19 -13.76
C ASP A 102 8.22 -1.43 -14.19
N GLY A 103 7.54 -2.58 -14.15
CA GLY A 103 8.17 -3.89 -14.22
C GLY A 103 8.94 -4.18 -12.93
N ASP A 104 10.26 -4.35 -13.01
CA ASP A 104 11.11 -4.57 -11.81
C ASP A 104 11.81 -3.30 -11.32
N LYS A 105 11.53 -2.15 -11.92
CA LYS A 105 12.21 -0.89 -11.60
C LYS A 105 11.34 0.00 -10.74
N PRO A 106 11.88 0.61 -9.67
CA PRO A 106 11.16 1.60 -8.88
C PRO A 106 10.63 2.73 -9.75
N VAL A 107 9.37 3.09 -9.54
CA VAL A 107 8.75 4.24 -10.21
C VAL A 107 9.38 5.52 -9.70
N ALA A 108 9.60 6.49 -10.60
CA ALA A 108 10.07 7.81 -10.20
C ALA A 108 9.03 8.52 -9.30
N GLY A 109 9.50 9.23 -8.30
CA GLY A 109 8.64 9.96 -7.37
C GLY A 109 7.69 10.95 -8.06
N GLY A 110 6.52 11.11 -7.47
CA GLY A 110 5.48 12.01 -7.97
C GLY A 110 4.35 11.31 -8.73
N TYR A 111 4.34 9.98 -8.87
CA TYR A 111 3.18 9.27 -9.41
C TYR A 111 1.96 9.34 -8.46
N TRP A 112 2.22 9.18 -7.16
CA TRP A 112 1.18 9.12 -6.13
C TRP A 112 0.77 10.49 -5.59
N LYS A 113 1.26 11.58 -6.18
CA LYS A 113 0.95 12.97 -5.81
C LYS A 113 0.77 13.82 -7.05
N ASP A 114 -0.14 14.79 -7.01
CA ASP A 114 -0.20 15.80 -8.07
C ASP A 114 0.82 16.92 -7.85
N ALA A 115 0.88 17.85 -8.81
CA ALA A 115 1.77 19.01 -8.77
C ALA A 115 1.47 19.97 -7.59
N SER A 116 0.29 19.89 -6.97
CA SER A 116 -0.06 20.65 -5.76
C SER A 116 0.39 19.95 -4.47
N GLY A 117 0.91 18.72 -4.57
CA GLY A 117 1.35 17.90 -3.44
C GLY A 117 0.24 17.05 -2.82
N LYS A 118 -0.97 17.06 -3.39
CA LYS A 118 -2.09 16.24 -2.91
C LYS A 118 -1.81 14.77 -3.20
N PRO A 119 -1.79 13.88 -2.19
CA PRO A 119 -1.56 12.46 -2.40
C PRO A 119 -2.80 11.73 -2.90
N ALA A 120 -2.57 10.57 -3.51
CA ALA A 120 -3.60 9.56 -3.70
C ALA A 120 -4.12 9.08 -2.33
N LEU A 121 -5.38 8.64 -2.30
CA LEU A 121 -5.88 7.82 -1.20
C LEU A 121 -5.67 6.36 -1.57
N ILE A 122 -5.10 5.58 -0.65
CA ILE A 122 -4.78 4.17 -0.86
C ILE A 122 -5.43 3.31 0.22
N SER A 123 -5.75 2.08 -0.12
CA SER A 123 -6.16 1.03 0.83
C SER A 123 -5.75 -0.32 0.27
N HIS A 124 -5.48 -1.27 1.17
CA HIS A 124 -5.20 -2.67 0.86
C HIS A 124 -5.84 -3.53 1.95
N SER A 125 -6.24 -4.75 1.62
CA SER A 125 -6.69 -5.68 2.64
C SER A 125 -6.44 -7.12 2.25
N THR A 126 -6.99 -7.60 1.14
CA THR A 126 -6.82 -8.99 0.70
C THR A 126 -6.71 -9.04 -0.81
N ASP A 127 -6.54 -10.24 -1.35
CA ASP A 127 -6.78 -10.51 -2.77
C ASP A 127 -8.24 -10.25 -3.12
N TRP A 128 -8.45 -9.28 -3.98
CA TRP A 128 -9.77 -8.95 -4.51
C TRP A 128 -9.78 -8.97 -6.04
N PHE A 129 -8.62 -8.85 -6.69
CA PHE A 129 -8.49 -8.91 -8.13
C PHE A 129 -7.03 -9.17 -8.54
N PRO A 130 -6.73 -10.27 -9.25
CA PRO A 130 -7.66 -11.09 -10.04
C PRO A 130 -8.23 -12.32 -9.31
N GLY A 131 -8.05 -12.45 -7.99
CA GLY A 131 -8.39 -13.70 -7.29
C GLY A 131 -7.23 -14.69 -7.27
N ASP A 132 -5.98 -14.23 -7.32
CA ASP A 132 -4.78 -15.08 -7.39
C ASP A 132 -4.14 -15.42 -6.04
N GLY A 133 -4.77 -15.01 -4.94
CA GLY A 133 -4.35 -15.18 -3.57
C GLY A 133 -3.38 -14.10 -3.07
N ILE A 134 -3.05 -13.09 -3.88
CA ILE A 134 -2.11 -12.03 -3.54
C ILE A 134 -2.86 -10.76 -3.17
N THR A 135 -2.45 -10.07 -2.10
CA THR A 135 -3.11 -8.82 -1.70
C THR A 135 -2.88 -7.72 -2.73
N ASP A 136 -3.96 -7.06 -3.14
CA ASP A 136 -3.89 -5.93 -4.07
C ASP A 136 -4.11 -4.58 -3.39
N LEU A 137 -3.77 -3.52 -4.12
CA LEU A 137 -3.91 -2.13 -3.69
C LEU A 137 -5.02 -1.44 -4.48
N ILE A 138 -5.93 -0.76 -3.80
CA ILE A 138 -6.88 0.15 -4.43
C ILE A 138 -6.43 1.58 -4.19
N ALA A 139 -6.51 2.42 -5.22
CA ALA A 139 -6.17 3.83 -5.07
C ALA A 139 -7.10 4.77 -5.81
N ARG A 140 -7.51 5.81 -5.08
CA ARG A 140 -8.07 7.01 -5.69
C ARG A 140 -6.93 7.99 -5.94
N MET A 141 -6.59 8.17 -7.21
CA MET A 141 -5.54 9.09 -7.64
C MET A 141 -5.98 10.55 -7.46
N PRO A 142 -5.03 11.50 -7.36
CA PRO A 142 -5.34 12.92 -7.17
C PRO A 142 -6.25 13.52 -8.25
N ASP A 143 -6.19 12.97 -9.47
CA ASP A 143 -7.03 13.32 -10.62
C ASP A 143 -8.49 12.85 -10.49
N GLY A 144 -8.84 12.17 -9.39
CA GLY A 144 -10.18 11.71 -9.09
C GLY A 144 -10.58 10.42 -9.80
N LYS A 145 -9.63 9.67 -10.36
CA LYS A 145 -9.85 8.32 -10.90
C LYS A 145 -9.58 7.25 -9.85
N LEU A 146 -10.26 6.12 -9.99
CA LEU A 146 -10.07 4.94 -9.16
C LEU A 146 -9.37 3.84 -9.96
N TYR A 147 -8.34 3.25 -9.37
CA TYR A 147 -7.57 2.14 -9.94
C TYR A 147 -7.43 1.02 -8.92
N VAL A 148 -7.32 -0.22 -9.43
CA VAL A 148 -6.76 -1.36 -8.71
C VAL A 148 -5.36 -1.62 -9.22
N TYR A 149 -4.47 -2.02 -8.33
CA TYR A 149 -3.09 -2.40 -8.62
C TYR A 149 -2.89 -3.82 -8.08
N PRO A 150 -2.93 -4.84 -8.94
CA PRO A 150 -2.61 -6.20 -8.55
C PRO A 150 -1.25 -6.30 -7.88
N GLY A 151 -1.18 -7.07 -6.79
CA GLY A 151 0.07 -7.29 -6.08
C GLY A 151 1.01 -8.23 -6.84
N ASP A 152 2.30 -8.18 -6.52
CA ASP A 152 3.28 -9.16 -7.01
C ASP A 152 3.69 -10.20 -5.97
N GLY A 153 3.06 -10.16 -4.79
CA GLY A 153 3.34 -10.99 -3.62
C GLY A 153 4.64 -10.62 -2.90
N ALA A 154 5.38 -9.62 -3.36
CA ALA A 154 6.64 -9.16 -2.76
C ALA A 154 6.54 -7.71 -2.26
N GLY A 155 5.32 -7.24 -1.97
CA GLY A 155 5.04 -5.90 -1.51
C GLY A 155 5.14 -4.83 -2.60
N ARG A 156 5.00 -5.20 -3.87
CA ARG A 156 5.13 -4.27 -5.02
C ARG A 156 3.92 -4.34 -5.94
N PHE A 157 3.66 -3.21 -6.59
CA PHE A 157 2.50 -2.96 -7.43
C PHE A 157 2.95 -2.35 -8.75
N ASP A 158 2.55 -2.94 -9.87
CA ASP A 158 3.01 -2.52 -11.19
C ASP A 158 2.10 -1.45 -11.81
N MET A 159 2.69 -0.40 -12.38
CA MET A 159 1.96 0.77 -12.86
C MET A 159 1.20 0.51 -14.17
N PRO A 160 0.16 1.31 -14.48
CA PRO A 160 -0.61 1.15 -15.71
C PRO A 160 0.28 1.25 -16.95
N ALA A 161 0.00 0.46 -17.99
CA ALA A 161 0.76 0.45 -19.24
C ALA A 161 0.89 1.85 -19.91
N ALA A 162 -0.10 2.72 -19.73
CA ALA A 162 -0.07 4.10 -20.23
C ALA A 162 1.04 4.93 -19.58
N TRP A 163 1.35 4.70 -18.30
CA TRP A 163 2.46 5.35 -17.60
C TRP A 163 3.82 4.86 -18.13
N ARG A 164 3.93 3.57 -18.49
CA ARG A 164 5.12 2.95 -19.11
C ARG A 164 5.48 3.55 -20.47
N SER A 165 4.49 4.13 -21.16
CA SER A 165 4.68 4.75 -22.48
C SER A 165 5.27 6.16 -22.38
N CYS A 166 4.95 6.91 -21.31
CA CYS A 166 5.57 8.20 -21.01
C CYS A 166 7.02 8.05 -20.51
N SER A 167 7.34 6.99 -19.75
CA SER A 167 8.71 6.72 -19.29
C SER A 167 9.65 6.36 -20.45
N ARG A 168 9.15 5.69 -21.50
CA ARG A 168 9.91 5.34 -22.71
C ARG A 168 10.04 6.48 -23.73
N GLN A 169 9.06 7.38 -23.84
CA GLN A 169 9.17 8.54 -24.75
C GLN A 169 10.26 9.54 -24.35
N ALA A 170 10.68 9.57 -23.08
CA ALA A 170 11.85 10.36 -22.65
C ALA A 170 13.20 9.84 -23.20
N LEU A 171 13.23 8.67 -23.85
CA LEU A 171 14.40 8.08 -24.50
C LEU A 171 14.37 8.17 -26.05
N GLY A 172 13.31 8.71 -26.64
CA GLY A 172 13.14 8.78 -28.09
C GLY A 172 13.04 10.21 -28.59
N THR A 173 13.99 10.62 -29.43
CA THR A 173 14.06 11.86 -30.22
C THR A 173 14.44 13.15 -29.48
N LEU A 174 15.73 13.30 -29.17
CA LEU A 174 16.36 14.61 -29.38
C LEU A 174 16.76 14.68 -30.87
N PRO A 175 16.18 15.59 -31.68
CA PRO A 175 16.77 15.90 -32.99
C PRO A 175 18.17 16.48 -32.77
N PRO A 176 19.14 16.26 -33.69
CA PRO A 176 20.46 16.86 -33.56
C PRO A 176 20.34 18.39 -33.61
N SER A 177 20.58 19.07 -32.48
CA SER A 177 20.55 20.53 -32.43
C SER A 177 21.72 21.13 -33.21
N PRO A 178 21.49 22.12 -34.09
CA PRO A 178 22.56 22.94 -34.62
C PRO A 178 23.13 23.86 -33.52
N ARG A 179 24.46 23.97 -33.52
CA ARG A 179 25.29 24.68 -32.55
C ARG A 179 25.13 26.20 -32.69
N SER A 180 24.23 26.83 -31.91
CA SER A 180 24.36 28.20 -31.36
C SER A 180 23.00 28.78 -30.93
N SER A 181 22.71 28.87 -29.62
CA SER A 181 21.80 29.85 -28.98
C SER A 181 21.77 29.64 -27.45
N PRO A 182 21.54 30.69 -26.64
CA PRO A 182 21.60 30.62 -25.17
C PRO A 182 20.43 29.80 -24.57
N PRO A 183 20.56 29.33 -23.31
CA PRO A 183 19.60 28.40 -22.72
C PRO A 183 18.24 29.07 -22.52
N ARG A 184 17.24 28.62 -23.29
CA ARG A 184 15.83 28.92 -23.05
C ARG A 184 15.33 27.94 -21.98
N THR A 185 14.87 28.44 -20.84
CA THR A 185 14.21 27.65 -19.80
C THR A 185 12.98 26.94 -20.41
N PRO A 186 12.93 25.59 -20.45
CA PRO A 186 11.75 24.88 -20.94
C PRO A 186 10.65 24.85 -19.86
N PRO A 187 9.37 24.73 -20.25
CA PRO A 187 8.26 24.68 -19.30
C PRO A 187 8.33 23.42 -18.42
N ALA A 188 7.89 23.57 -17.17
CA ALA A 188 7.86 22.52 -16.15
C ALA A 188 6.81 21.45 -16.48
N THR A 189 7.12 20.55 -17.41
CA THR A 189 6.37 19.30 -17.62
C THR A 189 7.31 18.28 -18.27
N ALA A 190 8.22 17.71 -17.48
CA ALA A 190 9.06 16.61 -17.94
C ALA A 190 9.40 15.70 -16.76
N CYS A 191 8.97 14.45 -16.85
CA CYS A 191 9.35 13.36 -15.94
C CYS A 191 10.87 13.35 -15.78
N ARG A 192 11.35 13.47 -14.54
CA ARG A 192 12.78 13.41 -14.21
C ARG A 192 13.28 11.97 -14.38
N THR A 193 14.38 11.81 -15.11
CA THR A 193 15.10 10.56 -15.35
C THR A 193 15.64 9.94 -14.05
N PRO A 194 15.43 8.63 -13.77
CA PRO A 194 16.06 7.98 -12.64
C PRO A 194 17.53 7.63 -12.91
N LEU A 195 18.34 7.75 -11.84
CA LEU A 195 19.74 7.34 -11.76
C LEU A 195 19.84 5.80 -11.82
N ARG A 196 20.77 5.30 -12.64
CA ARG A 196 21.00 3.86 -12.88
C ARG A 196 21.69 3.22 -11.67
N VAL A 197 21.00 2.34 -10.95
CA VAL A 197 21.62 1.34 -10.06
C VAL A 197 21.53 -0.02 -10.76
N PRO A 198 22.65 -0.72 -11.02
CA PRO A 198 22.62 -2.04 -11.63
C PRO A 198 22.41 -3.09 -10.54
N GLU A 199 21.23 -3.66 -10.45
CA GLU A 199 21.02 -4.95 -9.78
C GLU A 199 20.23 -5.86 -10.71
N THR A 200 20.61 -7.14 -10.72
CA THR A 200 19.98 -8.22 -11.49
C THR A 200 19.01 -8.97 -10.59
N PRO A 201 17.68 -8.76 -10.69
CA PRO A 201 16.73 -9.62 -10.00
C PRO A 201 16.51 -10.86 -10.86
N SER A 202 16.96 -12.02 -10.38
CA SER A 202 16.49 -13.31 -10.89
C SER A 202 15.17 -13.67 -10.18
N GLY A 203 14.08 -13.11 -10.70
CA GLY A 203 12.69 -13.45 -10.36
C GLY A 203 11.95 -14.01 -11.59
N PRO A 204 10.68 -14.45 -11.44
CA PRO A 204 9.87 -14.84 -12.60
C PRO A 204 9.82 -13.70 -13.63
N SER A 205 9.70 -14.08 -14.90
CA SER A 205 9.65 -13.14 -16.03
C SER A 205 8.65 -12.00 -15.76
N PRO A 206 8.95 -10.74 -16.13
CA PRO A 206 8.03 -9.59 -15.97
C PRO A 206 6.67 -9.74 -16.70
N ASP A 207 6.47 -10.83 -17.44
CA ASP A 207 5.30 -11.10 -18.30
C ASP A 207 4.12 -11.79 -17.59
N THR A 208 4.19 -12.07 -16.29
CA THR A 208 3.06 -12.64 -15.51
C THR A 208 2.44 -11.67 -14.50
N ARG A 209 2.91 -10.42 -14.45
CA ARG A 209 2.43 -9.40 -13.49
C ARG A 209 1.30 -8.60 -14.11
N GLU A 210 0.15 -8.58 -13.46
CA GLU A 210 -0.94 -7.73 -13.92
C GLU A 210 -0.66 -6.26 -13.57
N ALA A 211 -0.55 -5.42 -14.60
CA ALA A 211 -0.44 -3.98 -14.44
C ALA A 211 -1.75 -3.39 -13.87
N ALA A 212 -1.64 -2.24 -13.20
CA ALA A 212 -2.79 -1.53 -12.67
C ALA A 212 -3.91 -1.29 -13.70
N LYS A 213 -5.16 -1.49 -13.25
CA LYS A 213 -6.37 -1.39 -14.07
C LYS A 213 -7.22 -0.22 -13.60
N LEU A 214 -7.66 0.60 -14.55
CA LEU A 214 -8.60 1.69 -14.29
C LEU A 214 -9.98 1.11 -14.00
N MET A 215 -10.51 1.39 -12.81
CA MET A 215 -11.85 0.98 -12.41
C MET A 215 -12.87 2.03 -12.82
N SER A 216 -12.62 3.29 -12.45
CA SER A 216 -13.52 4.39 -12.79
C SER A 216 -12.76 5.65 -13.17
N ALA A 217 -13.10 6.20 -14.33
CA ALA A 217 -12.52 7.43 -14.84
C ALA A 217 -13.09 8.70 -14.20
N THR A 218 -14.24 8.61 -13.52
CA THR A 218 -14.98 9.76 -12.98
C THR A 218 -15.69 9.43 -11.67
N GLY A 219 -16.25 10.44 -11.00
CA GLY A 219 -17.13 10.25 -9.85
C GLY A 219 -16.44 10.00 -8.50
N TRP A 220 -15.11 9.90 -8.45
CA TRP A 220 -14.39 9.63 -7.20
C TRP A 220 -13.84 10.87 -6.49
N THR A 221 -13.87 12.07 -7.10
CA THR A 221 -13.35 13.31 -6.47
C THR A 221 -13.97 13.63 -5.10
N ALA A 222 -15.26 13.33 -4.90
CA ALA A 222 -15.96 13.54 -3.63
C ALA A 222 -15.88 12.34 -2.67
N LYS A 223 -15.36 11.19 -3.10
CA LYS A 223 -15.40 9.93 -2.37
C LYS A 223 -14.07 9.60 -1.70
N ASP A 224 -14.09 8.99 -0.53
CA ASP A 224 -12.89 8.50 0.16
C ASP A 224 -13.02 6.99 0.40
N ILE A 225 -11.97 6.23 0.10
CA ILE A 225 -11.97 4.77 0.29
C ILE A 225 -11.89 4.51 1.80
N VAL A 226 -12.79 3.68 2.32
CA VAL A 226 -12.67 3.19 3.71
C VAL A 226 -11.95 1.84 3.68
N GLY A 227 -12.46 0.89 2.90
CA GLY A 227 -11.80 -0.40 2.69
C GLY A 227 -12.54 -1.23 1.65
N VAL A 228 -11.92 -2.32 1.19
CA VAL A 228 -12.64 -3.32 0.41
C VAL A 228 -12.42 -4.72 0.98
N ARG A 229 -13.49 -5.41 1.33
CA ARG A 229 -13.46 -6.70 2.04
C ARG A 229 -14.84 -7.33 1.87
N ASP A 230 -14.97 -8.62 2.15
CA ASP A 230 -16.29 -9.21 2.32
C ASP A 230 -16.95 -8.59 3.57
N ILE A 231 -17.85 -7.64 3.33
CA ILE A 231 -18.61 -6.95 4.38
C ILE A 231 -19.98 -7.60 4.48
N SER A 232 -20.54 -8.03 3.36
CA SER A 232 -21.89 -8.56 3.29
C SER A 232 -22.01 -10.02 3.77
N GLY A 233 -20.87 -10.72 3.90
CA GLY A 233 -20.76 -12.11 4.30
C GLY A 233 -21.01 -13.09 3.16
N ASP A 234 -20.83 -12.65 1.90
CA ASP A 234 -21.10 -13.43 0.69
C ASP A 234 -19.83 -14.02 0.05
N GLU A 235 -18.70 -13.95 0.76
CA GLU A 235 -17.37 -14.37 0.31
C GLU A 235 -16.84 -13.59 -0.91
N VAL A 236 -17.50 -12.48 -1.27
CA VAL A 236 -17.09 -11.59 -2.36
C VAL A 236 -16.61 -10.26 -1.77
N PRO A 237 -15.48 -9.71 -2.23
CA PRO A 237 -15.06 -8.39 -1.79
C PRO A 237 -16.11 -7.31 -2.13
N ASP A 238 -16.49 -6.53 -1.12
CA ASP A 238 -17.32 -5.34 -1.22
C ASP A 238 -16.49 -4.07 -1.02
N LEU A 239 -16.98 -2.93 -1.50
CA LEU A 239 -16.34 -1.63 -1.34
C LEU A 239 -17.13 -0.74 -0.38
N LEU A 240 -16.52 -0.45 0.78
CA LEU A 240 -16.98 0.58 1.70
C LEU A 240 -16.26 1.88 1.40
N PHE A 241 -17.04 2.93 1.17
CA PHE A 241 -16.49 4.25 0.88
C PHE A 241 -17.38 5.35 1.44
N ARG A 242 -16.73 6.45 1.76
CA ARG A 242 -17.43 7.70 2.06
C ARG A 242 -17.80 8.42 0.77
N ASP A 243 -18.99 8.98 0.71
CA ASP A 243 -19.41 9.87 -0.37
C ASP A 243 -19.81 11.26 0.16
N ASN A 244 -18.94 12.25 -0.04
CA ASN A 244 -19.21 13.62 0.39
C ASN A 244 -20.16 14.38 -0.55
N ALA A 245 -20.53 13.80 -1.70
CA ALA A 245 -21.54 14.40 -2.58
C ALA A 245 -22.97 14.03 -2.17
N ASP A 246 -23.16 12.92 -1.45
CA ASP A 246 -24.46 12.42 -1.01
C ASP A 246 -24.59 12.51 0.52
N LEU A 247 -25.12 13.63 1.00
CA LEU A 247 -25.24 13.87 2.44
C LEU A 247 -26.30 12.99 3.13
N ASN A 248 -27.16 12.31 2.36
CA ASN A 248 -28.15 11.37 2.90
C ASN A 248 -27.58 9.96 3.06
N ARG A 249 -26.48 9.65 2.36
CA ARG A 249 -25.72 8.39 2.39
C ARG A 249 -24.23 8.70 2.43
N THR A 250 -23.76 9.19 3.57
CA THR A 250 -22.37 9.64 3.69
C THR A 250 -21.39 8.46 3.77
N LEU A 251 -21.80 7.28 4.24
CA LEU A 251 -21.09 6.01 3.98
C LEU A 251 -21.94 5.09 3.12
N ALA A 252 -21.33 4.55 2.08
CA ALA A 252 -21.97 3.67 1.12
C ALA A 252 -21.24 2.32 1.05
N LEU A 253 -22.02 1.25 1.00
CA LEU A 253 -21.56 -0.12 0.77
C LEU A 253 -21.95 -0.53 -0.64
N ARG A 254 -20.94 -0.72 -1.50
CA ARG A 254 -21.12 -1.28 -2.84
C ARG A 254 -20.75 -2.75 -2.81
N LYS A 255 -21.74 -3.60 -3.08
CA LYS A 255 -21.53 -5.04 -3.05
C LYS A 255 -20.89 -5.57 -4.32
N GLY A 256 -19.86 -6.39 -4.16
CA GLY A 256 -19.16 -7.00 -5.28
C GLY A 256 -20.00 -8.06 -5.99
N LYS A 257 -19.55 -8.49 -7.16
CA LYS A 257 -19.98 -9.74 -7.80
C LYS A 257 -18.77 -10.66 -7.90
N PRO A 258 -18.95 -11.98 -7.80
CA PRO A 258 -17.81 -12.90 -7.84
C PRO A 258 -17.04 -12.80 -9.16
N GLY A 259 -15.72 -12.72 -9.05
CA GLY A 259 -14.80 -12.78 -10.19
C GLY A 259 -14.68 -14.22 -10.73
N PRO A 260 -14.18 -14.39 -11.97
CA PRO A 260 -14.07 -15.70 -12.61
C PRO A 260 -13.06 -16.66 -11.95
N SER A 261 -12.11 -16.12 -11.19
CA SER A 261 -11.01 -16.89 -10.57
C SER A 261 -10.98 -16.76 -9.05
N GLY A 262 -12.02 -16.17 -8.43
CA GLY A 262 -11.97 -15.65 -7.07
C GLY A 262 -12.01 -14.13 -7.05
N GLY A 263 -12.04 -13.55 -5.85
CA GLY A 263 -12.18 -12.10 -5.67
C GLY A 263 -13.48 -11.54 -6.27
N ALA A 264 -13.45 -10.27 -6.68
CA ALA A 264 -14.57 -9.57 -7.27
C ALA A 264 -14.38 -9.30 -8.77
N ASP A 265 -15.47 -9.32 -9.53
CA ASP A 265 -15.54 -8.68 -10.85
C ASP A 265 -15.25 -7.18 -10.69
N LEU A 266 -14.19 -6.71 -11.34
CA LEU A 266 -13.72 -5.35 -11.17
C LEU A 266 -14.77 -4.29 -11.54
N ASN A 267 -15.65 -4.59 -12.51
CA ASN A 267 -16.71 -3.67 -12.90
C ASN A 267 -17.77 -3.50 -11.80
N SER A 268 -18.04 -4.56 -11.04
CA SER A 268 -18.98 -4.53 -9.92
C SER A 268 -18.55 -3.59 -8.79
N LEU A 269 -17.25 -3.45 -8.57
CA LEU A 269 -16.67 -2.49 -7.62
C LEU A 269 -16.53 -1.08 -8.22
N ALA A 270 -16.41 -0.97 -9.54
CA ALA A 270 -16.23 0.31 -10.22
C ALA A 270 -17.48 1.21 -10.18
N THR A 271 -18.68 0.64 -10.36
CA THR A 271 -19.92 1.43 -10.51
C THR A 271 -21.11 0.80 -9.79
N ALA A 272 -22.01 1.65 -9.31
CA ALA A 272 -23.25 1.22 -8.67
C ALA A 272 -24.11 0.35 -9.61
N SER A 273 -24.26 0.69 -10.88
CA SER A 273 -25.11 -0.08 -11.81
C SER A 273 -24.59 -1.49 -12.07
N ALA A 274 -23.29 -1.71 -11.94
CA ALA A 274 -22.66 -3.00 -12.17
C ALA A 274 -22.56 -3.85 -10.89
N SER A 275 -22.73 -3.24 -9.71
CA SER A 275 -22.66 -3.92 -8.41
C SER A 275 -23.77 -4.96 -8.25
N GLU A 276 -23.65 -5.80 -7.23
CA GLU A 276 -24.77 -6.64 -6.79
C GLU A 276 -25.95 -5.74 -6.36
N GLY A 277 -27.15 -6.05 -6.84
CA GLY A 277 -28.33 -5.21 -6.64
C GLY A 277 -28.36 -3.91 -7.45
N ALA A 278 -27.33 -3.65 -8.28
CA ALA A 278 -27.22 -2.47 -9.15
C ALA A 278 -27.36 -1.12 -8.40
N GLN A 279 -26.84 -1.05 -7.18
CA GLN A 279 -26.92 0.14 -6.32
C GLN A 279 -25.73 0.29 -5.37
N ASP A 280 -25.56 1.50 -4.86
CA ASP A 280 -24.76 1.80 -3.67
C ASP A 280 -25.68 1.78 -2.45
N ASN A 281 -25.51 0.81 -1.56
CA ASN A 281 -26.36 0.65 -0.37
C ASN A 281 -25.97 1.68 0.69
N THR A 282 -26.96 2.16 1.46
CA THR A 282 -26.67 3.03 2.59
C THR A 282 -26.06 2.23 3.72
N TYR A 283 -24.78 2.51 4.00
CA TYR A 283 -24.09 1.94 5.15
C TYR A 283 -24.28 2.79 6.39
N ALA A 284 -24.12 4.12 6.26
CA ALA A 284 -24.46 5.08 7.30
C ALA A 284 -25.04 6.35 6.66
N THR A 285 -26.00 6.98 7.36
CA THR A 285 -26.77 8.11 6.84
C THR A 285 -26.01 9.43 6.96
N THR A 286 -26.31 10.28 7.94
CA THR A 286 -25.71 11.61 8.12
C THR A 286 -24.54 11.58 9.11
N GLY A 287 -23.67 12.59 9.05
CA GLY A 287 -22.60 12.76 10.03
C GLY A 287 -21.26 12.11 9.70
N TRP A 288 -21.08 11.49 8.53
CA TRP A 288 -19.80 10.88 8.13
C TRP A 288 -18.99 11.68 7.11
N GLY A 289 -19.53 12.81 6.64
CA GLY A 289 -18.81 13.72 5.74
C GLY A 289 -17.50 14.22 6.37
N ARG A 290 -16.55 14.68 5.54
CA ARG A 290 -15.21 15.17 5.95
C ARG A 290 -15.24 16.22 7.06
N ALA A 291 -16.30 17.03 7.12
CA ALA A 291 -16.44 18.04 8.17
C ALA A 291 -16.80 17.44 9.54
N ALA A 292 -17.52 16.32 9.56
CA ALA A 292 -17.98 15.66 10.77
C ALA A 292 -17.06 14.53 11.22
N ILE A 293 -16.36 13.88 10.28
CA ILE A 293 -15.35 12.85 10.54
C ILE A 293 -14.16 13.15 9.63
N PRO A 294 -13.16 13.94 10.02
CA PRO A 294 -12.04 14.28 9.14
C PRO A 294 -11.30 13.06 8.59
N MET A 295 -11.15 12.00 9.39
CA MET A 295 -10.40 10.80 9.02
C MET A 295 -11.22 9.55 9.23
N VAL A 296 -11.19 8.65 8.25
CA VAL A 296 -11.83 7.34 8.28
C VAL A 296 -10.92 6.35 7.54
N LEU A 297 -10.66 5.20 8.14
CA LEU A 297 -9.88 4.12 7.52
C LEU A 297 -10.41 2.76 7.97
N GLY A 298 -10.60 1.85 7.03
CA GLY A 298 -10.94 0.46 7.33
C GLY A 298 -9.79 -0.28 8.02
N THR A 299 -10.13 -1.25 8.83
CA THR A 299 -9.19 -2.19 9.46
C THR A 299 -9.66 -3.61 9.13
N PRO A 300 -8.83 -4.65 9.35
CA PRO A 300 -9.36 -6.01 9.46
C PRO A 300 -10.49 -6.11 10.50
N ASP A 301 -11.09 -7.29 10.60
CA ASP A 301 -11.98 -7.60 11.73
C ASP A 301 -11.17 -7.57 13.03
N ALA A 302 -11.25 -6.43 13.74
CA ALA A 302 -10.45 -6.14 14.92
C ALA A 302 -11.11 -6.71 16.18
N ASN A 303 -12.40 -7.01 16.10
CA ASN A 303 -13.21 -7.47 17.22
C ASN A 303 -13.49 -9.00 17.18
N GLY A 304 -13.25 -9.66 16.05
CA GLY A 304 -13.38 -11.10 15.84
C GLY A 304 -14.78 -11.59 15.49
N ASP A 305 -15.68 -10.71 15.03
CA ASP A 305 -17.07 -11.05 14.68
C ASP A 305 -17.27 -11.48 13.21
N GLY A 306 -16.20 -11.51 12.42
CA GLY A 306 -16.20 -11.84 11.01
C GLY A 306 -16.52 -10.68 10.09
N VAL A 307 -16.83 -9.49 10.62
CA VAL A 307 -17.14 -8.29 9.83
C VAL A 307 -16.00 -7.27 9.97
N PRO A 308 -15.51 -6.68 8.87
CA PRO A 308 -14.46 -5.66 8.94
C PRO A 308 -14.89 -4.43 9.75
N ASP A 309 -14.01 -3.97 10.65
CA ASP A 309 -14.20 -2.75 11.42
C ASP A 309 -13.55 -1.54 10.71
N PHE A 310 -13.72 -0.33 11.27
CA PHE A 310 -13.02 0.85 10.77
C PHE A 310 -12.75 1.88 11.86
N TRP A 311 -11.67 2.63 11.72
CA TRP A 311 -11.32 3.74 12.58
C TRP A 311 -11.96 5.04 12.08
N ALA A 312 -12.38 5.89 13.02
CA ALA A 312 -12.90 7.21 12.74
C ALA A 312 -12.31 8.26 13.69
N VAL A 313 -12.01 9.44 13.16
CA VAL A 313 -11.58 10.61 13.94
C VAL A 313 -12.56 11.74 13.73
N ASN A 314 -13.01 12.37 14.80
CA ASN A 314 -13.91 13.53 14.76
C ASN A 314 -13.13 14.87 14.72
N PRO A 315 -13.79 16.04 14.55
CA PRO A 315 -13.12 17.32 14.37
C PRO A 315 -12.45 17.86 15.63
N ILE A 316 -12.77 17.30 16.80
CA ILE A 316 -12.15 17.65 18.08
C ILE A 316 -11.04 16.66 18.47
N GLY A 317 -10.65 15.75 17.56
CA GLY A 317 -9.50 14.89 17.74
C GLY A 317 -9.74 13.59 18.49
N HIS A 318 -10.98 13.20 18.74
CA HIS A 318 -11.22 11.89 19.33
C HIS A 318 -11.18 10.80 18.27
N GLN A 319 -10.46 9.73 18.56
CA GLN A 319 -10.41 8.50 17.77
C GLN A 319 -11.38 7.46 18.34
N TYR A 320 -12.01 6.70 17.45
CA TYR A 320 -12.93 5.61 17.78
C TYR A 320 -12.70 4.40 16.88
N LEU A 321 -12.75 3.19 17.45
CA LEU A 321 -12.94 1.96 16.68
C LEU A 321 -14.43 1.75 16.47
N MET A 322 -14.86 1.80 15.22
CA MET A 322 -16.23 1.61 14.80
C MET A 322 -16.41 0.15 14.40
N ARG A 323 -17.34 -0.53 15.06
CA ARG A 323 -17.63 -1.94 14.74
C ARG A 323 -18.28 -2.07 13.38
N GLY A 324 -17.91 -3.04 12.57
CA GLY A 324 -18.55 -3.31 11.28
C GLY A 324 -20.02 -3.75 11.38
N GLY A 325 -20.74 -3.72 10.25
CA GLY A 325 -22.05 -4.36 10.08
C GLY A 325 -22.20 -4.86 8.65
N THR A 326 -23.07 -5.85 8.39
CA THR A 326 -23.11 -6.50 7.06
C THR A 326 -23.98 -5.80 6.00
N THR A 327 -24.76 -4.80 6.40
CA THR A 327 -25.70 -4.10 5.51
C THR A 327 -25.71 -2.60 5.76
N GLN A 328 -26.24 -2.21 6.91
CA GLN A 328 -26.20 -0.87 7.46
C GLN A 328 -25.54 -0.92 8.83
N TRP A 329 -24.81 0.13 9.14
CA TRP A 329 -24.20 0.34 10.42
C TRP A 329 -24.87 1.52 11.13
N LEU A 330 -25.27 1.28 12.37
CA LEU A 330 -25.83 2.28 13.29
C LEU A 330 -25.20 2.15 14.70
N GLY A 331 -24.12 1.37 14.82
CA GLY A 331 -23.62 0.80 16.07
C GLY A 331 -22.70 1.69 16.90
N ASP A 332 -22.31 1.18 18.06
CA ASP A 332 -21.57 1.93 19.07
C ASP A 332 -20.07 2.02 18.77
N ALA A 333 -19.51 3.21 18.93
CA ALA A 333 -18.07 3.42 18.97
C ALA A 333 -17.46 2.68 20.17
N SER A 334 -16.41 1.90 19.94
CA SER A 334 -15.65 1.22 20.99
C SER A 334 -14.26 1.79 21.09
N GLY A 335 -13.78 1.99 22.32
CA GLY A 335 -12.56 2.76 22.56
C GLY A 335 -12.74 4.24 22.20
N ARG A 336 -12.32 5.12 23.11
CA ARG A 336 -12.15 6.53 22.80
C ARG A 336 -10.77 6.92 23.26
N ASP A 337 -10.00 7.46 22.34
CA ASP A 337 -8.76 8.15 22.66
C ASP A 337 -8.92 9.64 22.35
N GLU A 338 -8.36 10.51 23.20
CA GLU A 338 -8.63 11.95 23.25
C GLU A 338 -7.41 12.82 22.87
N ASP A 339 -6.36 12.20 22.32
CA ASP A 339 -5.06 12.83 22.03
C ASP A 339 -4.98 13.55 20.66
N ASP A 340 -5.93 14.44 20.36
CA ASP A 340 -5.90 15.35 19.20
C ASP A 340 -5.60 14.65 17.85
N TRP A 341 -6.18 13.46 17.64
CA TRP A 341 -5.92 12.60 16.48
C TRP A 341 -6.16 13.27 15.12
N HIS A 342 -6.96 14.33 15.08
CA HIS A 342 -7.24 15.15 13.91
C HIS A 342 -6.01 15.91 13.38
N THR A 343 -4.93 15.97 14.15
CA THR A 343 -3.66 16.63 13.76
C THR A 343 -2.70 15.69 13.02
N PHE A 344 -2.96 14.38 13.02
CA PHE A 344 -2.15 13.39 12.33
C PHE A 344 -2.46 13.35 10.84
N LEU A 345 -1.50 12.88 10.04
CA LEU A 345 -1.64 12.77 8.58
C LEU A 345 -2.55 11.61 8.14
N THR A 346 -2.56 10.52 8.92
CA THR A 346 -3.35 9.32 8.69
C THR A 346 -3.63 8.64 10.04
N ILE A 347 -4.61 7.75 10.03
CA ILE A 347 -4.95 6.84 11.11
C ILE A 347 -4.77 5.41 10.58
N GLY A 348 -4.37 4.47 11.42
CA GLY A 348 -4.11 3.07 11.07
C GLY A 348 -3.85 2.26 12.32
#